data_AF-A0A0G1F1R4-F1
#
_entry.id   AF-A0A0G1F1R4-F1
#
_cell.length_a   1.000
_cell.length_b   1.000
_cell.length_c   1.000
_cell.angle_alpha   90.00
_cell.angle_beta   90.00
_cell.angle_gamma   90.00
#
_symmetry.space_group_name_H-M   'P 1'
#
loop_
_entity.id
_entity.type
_entity.pdbx_description
1 polymer ?
#
loop_
_entity_poly.entity_id
_entity_poly.type
_entity_poly.pdbx_seq_one_letter_code
_entity_poly.pdbx_strand_id
1 'polypeptide(L)'
;MTDCVFCKIVKKEIPAAVEKETGDFLIFKDVNPRAPVHLLIIPKKHYRDALELPDNLWKGLRDVARELAKEKNLDGFRLVTNTGEAVAVNHMHMHFLGEVGKTREI
;
A
#
# COMPACT_ATOMS: atom_id res chain seq x y z
N MET A 1 18.82 13.38 -0.45
CA MET A 1 17.53 13.60 0.25
C MET A 1 16.44 13.30 -0.77
N THR A 2 15.74 12.18 -0.63
CA THR A 2 14.69 11.80 -1.58
C THR A 2 13.46 12.65 -1.34
N ASP A 3 13.10 13.50 -2.30
CA ASP A 3 11.83 14.24 -2.31
C ASP A 3 10.67 13.27 -2.60
N CYS A 4 10.39 12.40 -1.62
CA CYS A 4 9.40 11.35 -1.72
C CYS A 4 8.12 11.76 -0.98
N VAL A 5 7.01 11.84 -1.70
CA VAL A 5 5.69 12.17 -1.14
C VAL A 5 5.28 11.21 -0.02
N PHE A 6 5.54 9.90 -0.15
CA PHE A 6 5.22 8.92 0.89
C PHE A 6 6.10 9.04 2.12
N CYS A 7 7.38 9.41 1.97
CA CYS A 7 8.22 9.75 3.13
C CYS A 7 7.67 10.95 3.89
N LYS A 8 7.17 11.97 3.19
CA LYS A 8 6.52 13.14 3.81
C LYS A 8 5.24 12.75 4.56
N ILE A 9 4.44 11.84 4.01
CA ILE A 9 3.27 11.27 4.70
C ILE A 9 3.68 10.51 5.97
N VAL A 10 4.69 9.64 5.89
CA VAL A 10 5.21 8.89 7.06
C VAL A 10 5.69 9.84 8.16
N LYS A 11 6.37 10.92 7.78
CA LYS A 11 6.82 11.97 8.71
C LYS A 11 5.72 12.93 9.16
N LYS A 12 4.49 12.78 8.65
CA LYS A 12 3.33 13.65 8.94
C LYS A 12 3.56 15.12 8.52
N GLU A 13 4.44 15.34 7.54
CA GLU A 13 4.71 16.66 6.95
C GLU A 13 3.59 17.08 5.98
N ILE A 14 2.89 16.11 5.37
CA ILE A 14 1.71 16.32 4.55
C ILE A 14 0.57 15.40 5.00
N PRO A 15 -0.70 15.81 4.86
CA PRO A 15 -1.82 15.01 5.33
C PRO A 15 -2.07 13.79 4.44
N ALA A 16 -2.56 12.72 5.05
CA ALA A 16 -3.15 11.57 4.36
C ALA A 16 -4.32 11.03 5.20
N ALA A 17 -5.29 10.40 4.54
CA ALA A 17 -6.36 9.70 5.23
C ALA A 17 -5.83 8.35 5.75
N VAL A 18 -5.09 8.42 6.87
CA VAL A 18 -4.49 7.24 7.52
C VAL A 18 -5.59 6.36 8.09
N GLU A 19 -5.57 5.09 7.70
CA GLU A 19 -6.47 4.07 8.21
C GLU A 19 -5.83 3.38 9.42
N LYS A 20 -4.53 3.06 9.32
CA LYS A 20 -3.81 2.28 10.34
C LYS A 20 -2.30 2.48 10.25
N GLU A 21 -1.64 2.38 11.39
CA GLU A 21 -0.19 2.29 11.51
C GLU A 21 0.20 0.99 12.21
N THR A 22 1.27 0.34 11.76
CA THR A 22 1.92 -0.77 12.47
C THR A 22 3.36 -0.39 12.82
N GLY A 23 4.14 -1.35 13.32
CA GLY A 23 5.57 -1.14 13.57
C GLY A 23 6.32 -0.73 12.30
N ASP A 24 6.14 -1.48 11.21
CA ASP A 24 6.90 -1.30 9.97
C ASP A 24 6.12 -0.60 8.85
N PHE A 25 4.78 -0.53 8.94
CA PHE A 25 3.93 -0.07 7.83
C PHE A 25 3.01 1.09 8.21
N LEU A 26 2.69 1.89 7.20
CA LEU A 26 1.63 2.89 7.23
C LEU A 26 0.60 2.53 6.15
N ILE A 27 -0.69 2.60 6.52
CA ILE A 27 -1.81 2.27 5.65
C ILE A 27 -2.72 3.49 5.56
N PHE A 28 -2.99 3.95 4.35
CA PHE A 28 -3.83 5.13 4.10
C PHE A 28 -4.61 4.98 2.80
N LYS A 29 -5.69 5.76 2.66
CA LYS A 29 -6.53 5.74 1.46
C LYS A 29 -5.81 6.37 0.28
N ASP A 30 -5.90 5.74 -0.89
CA ASP A 30 -5.44 6.35 -2.13
C ASP A 30 -6.30 7.60 -2.43
N VAL A 31 -5.65 8.68 -2.85
CA VAL A 31 -6.33 9.94 -3.21
C VAL A 31 -7.17 9.80 -4.48
N ASN A 32 -6.83 8.85 -5.35
CA ASN A 32 -7.52 8.52 -6.60
C ASN A 32 -7.99 7.04 -6.56
N PRO A 33 -9.03 6.70 -5.79
CA PRO A 33 -9.46 5.32 -5.59
C PRO A 33 -9.88 4.63 -6.90
N ARG A 34 -9.49 3.36 -7.05
CA ARG A 34 -9.77 2.51 -8.23
C ARG A 34 -10.65 1.30 -7.89
N ALA A 35 -11.19 1.27 -6.68
CA ALA A 35 -12.12 0.30 -6.11
C ALA A 35 -12.80 0.94 -4.88
N PRO A 36 -13.96 0.42 -4.40
CA PRO A 36 -14.62 0.95 -3.20
C PRO A 36 -13.72 0.96 -1.97
N VAL A 37 -12.90 -0.07 -1.82
CA VAL A 37 -11.79 -0.10 -0.86
C VAL A 37 -10.49 -0.01 -1.65
N HIS A 38 -9.84 1.15 -1.65
CA HIS A 38 -8.50 1.33 -2.21
C HIS A 38 -7.55 1.93 -1.16
N LEU A 39 -6.68 1.08 -0.61
CA LEU A 39 -5.66 1.46 0.36
C LEU A 39 -4.26 1.28 -0.21
N LEU A 40 -3.32 2.10 0.24
CA LEU A 40 -1.90 1.92 0.02
C LEU A 40 -1.27 1.43 1.32
N ILE A 41 -0.58 0.29 1.25
CA ILE A 41 0.26 -0.22 2.33
C ILE A 41 1.71 0.10 1.97
N ILE A 42 2.36 0.95 2.76
CA ILE A 42 3.75 1.37 2.53
C ILE A 42 4.64 1.00 3.72
N PRO A 43 5.90 0.60 3.52
CA PRO A 43 6.86 0.54 4.60
C PRO A 43 7.18 1.97 5.07
N LYS A 44 7.38 2.15 6.38
CA LYS A 44 7.78 3.43 6.97
C LYS A 44 9.20 3.83 6.54
N LYS A 45 10.09 2.83 6.40
CA LYS A 45 11.40 3.03 5.79
C LYS A 45 11.26 3.10 4.27
N HIS A 46 12.06 3.96 3.66
CA HIS A 46 12.11 4.11 2.21
C HIS A 46 12.82 2.91 1.57
N TYR A 47 12.10 2.25 0.67
CA TYR A 47 12.60 1.28 -0.30
C TYR A 47 12.03 1.72 -1.65
N ARG A 48 12.82 1.73 -2.73
CA ARG A 48 12.36 2.30 -4.00
C ARG A 48 11.11 1.60 -4.53
N ASP A 49 11.14 0.28 -4.58
CA ASP A 49 10.06 -0.57 -5.07
C ASP A 49 10.16 -2.00 -4.49
N ALA A 50 9.41 -2.93 -5.07
CA ALA A 50 9.33 -4.32 -4.65
C ALA A 50 10.67 -5.08 -4.72
N LEU A 51 11.62 -4.67 -5.58
CA LEU A 51 12.91 -5.36 -5.73
C LEU A 51 13.88 -5.03 -4.60
N GLU A 52 13.70 -3.89 -3.94
CA GLU A 52 14.53 -3.48 -2.80
C GLU A 52 13.94 -3.86 -1.44
N LEU A 53 12.71 -4.39 -1.41
CA LEU A 53 12.02 -4.73 -0.18
C LEU A 53 12.55 -6.05 0.42
N PRO A 54 13.02 -6.07 1.68
CA PRO A 54 13.47 -7.28 2.37
C PRO A 54 12.36 -8.34 2.55
N ASP A 55 12.72 -9.61 2.51
CA ASP A 55 11.80 -10.76 2.62
C ASP A 55 10.92 -10.74 3.88
N ASN A 56 11.46 -10.30 5.01
CA ASN A 56 10.68 -10.19 6.24
C ASN A 56 9.55 -9.16 6.15
N LEU A 57 9.75 -8.07 5.37
CA LEU A 57 8.73 -7.07 5.13
C LEU A 57 7.69 -7.54 4.11
N TRP A 58 8.05 -8.41 3.16
CA TRP A 58 7.07 -9.09 2.30
C TRP A 58 6.07 -9.92 3.11
N LYS A 59 6.57 -10.67 4.10
CA LYS A 59 5.70 -11.38 5.05
C LYS A 59 4.79 -10.39 5.79
N GLY A 60 5.34 -9.26 6.25
CA GLY A 60 4.60 -8.20 6.92
C GLY A 60 3.47 -7.61 6.06
N LEU A 61 3.72 -7.31 4.78
CA LEU A 61 2.71 -6.81 3.84
C LEU A 61 1.55 -7.79 3.69
N ARG A 62 1.84 -9.09 3.52
CA ARG A 62 0.81 -10.13 3.45
C ARG A 62 0.00 -10.23 4.74
N ASP A 63 0.66 -10.12 5.89
CA ASP A 63 0.00 -10.20 7.19
C ASP A 63 -0.94 -8.99 7.41
N VAL A 64 -0.53 -7.78 7.01
CA VAL A 64 -1.38 -6.57 6.99
C VAL A 64 -2.56 -6.73 6.05
N ALA A 65 -2.34 -7.20 4.80
CA ALA A 65 -3.42 -7.41 3.85
C ALA A 65 -4.48 -8.40 4.36
N ARG A 66 -4.04 -9.50 5.00
CA ARG A 66 -4.95 -10.48 5.63
C ARG A 66 -5.76 -9.86 6.76
N GLU A 67 -5.17 -8.99 7.55
CA GLU A 67 -5.86 -8.30 8.65
C GLU A 67 -6.92 -7.32 8.09
N LEU A 68 -6.54 -6.49 7.11
CA LEU A 68 -7.46 -5.56 6.44
C LEU A 68 -8.66 -6.28 5.80
N ALA A 69 -8.43 -7.44 5.17
CA ALA A 69 -9.51 -8.23 4.60
C ALA A 69 -10.51 -8.71 5.66
N LYS A 70 -10.02 -9.13 6.84
CA LYS A 70 -10.87 -9.52 7.97
C LYS A 70 -11.62 -8.32 8.55
N GLU A 71 -10.93 -7.22 8.84
CA GLU A 71 -11.51 -6.00 9.41
C GLU A 71 -12.62 -5.42 8.53
N LYS A 72 -12.49 -5.56 7.21
CA LYS A 72 -13.45 -5.05 6.23
C LYS A 72 -14.46 -6.09 5.75
N ASN A 73 -14.48 -7.28 6.34
CA ASN A 73 -15.36 -8.39 5.96
C ASN A 73 -15.35 -8.66 4.44
N LEU A 74 -14.16 -8.70 3.84
CA LEU A 74 -14.00 -8.87 2.39
C LEU A 74 -13.88 -10.35 2.02
N ASP A 75 -14.74 -10.81 1.12
CA ASP A 75 -14.68 -12.15 0.53
C ASP A 75 -13.60 -12.28 -0.57
N GLY A 76 -13.03 -11.15 -1.02
CA GLY A 76 -11.99 -11.11 -2.03
C GLY A 76 -11.35 -9.73 -2.16
N PHE A 77 -10.08 -9.72 -2.55
CA PHE A 77 -9.30 -8.50 -2.78
C PHE A 77 -8.18 -8.75 -3.78
N ARG A 78 -7.62 -7.67 -4.33
CA ARG A 78 -6.47 -7.69 -5.23
C ARG A 78 -5.32 -6.91 -4.59
N LEU A 79 -4.13 -7.50 -4.66
CA LEU A 79 -2.88 -6.85 -4.28
C LEU A 79 -2.11 -6.51 -5.55
N VAL A 80 -1.65 -5.26 -5.68
CA VAL A 80 -0.83 -4.82 -6.81
C VAL A 80 0.34 -4.03 -6.29
N THR A 81 1.53 -4.27 -6.84
CA THR A 81 2.69 -3.40 -6.67
C THR A 81 3.35 -3.25 -8.02
N ASN A 82 3.76 -2.03 -8.34
CA ASN A 82 4.56 -1.76 -9.52
C ASN A 82 6.05 -1.73 -9.15
N THR A 83 6.90 -1.87 -10.15
CA THR A 83 8.36 -1.95 -10.00
C THR A 83 9.04 -1.21 -11.15
N GLY A 84 10.25 -0.69 -10.93
CA GLY A 84 11.07 -0.11 -12.00
C GLY A 84 10.42 1.13 -12.61
N GLU A 85 10.31 1.19 -13.93
CA GLU A 85 9.71 2.34 -14.61
C GLU A 85 8.18 2.39 -14.51
N ALA A 86 7.54 1.34 -13.99
CA ALA A 86 6.09 1.29 -13.84
C ALA A 86 5.59 1.97 -12.54
N VAL A 87 6.48 2.36 -11.61
CA VAL A 87 6.05 3.04 -10.38
C VAL A 87 5.79 4.52 -10.62
N ALA A 88 4.65 5.01 -10.15
CA ALA A 88 4.34 6.43 -10.14
C ALA A 88 5.05 7.17 -9.00
N VAL A 89 5.27 6.48 -7.88
CA VAL A 89 6.00 6.99 -6.71
C VAL A 89 7.13 6.02 -6.40
N ASN A 90 8.37 6.53 -6.38
CA ASN A 90 9.58 5.78 -6.04
C ASN A 90 9.65 5.50 -4.53
N HIS A 91 8.64 4.82 -3.98
CA HIS A 91 8.59 4.30 -2.62
C HIS A 91 7.66 3.10 -2.64
N MET A 92 8.15 1.95 -2.19
CA MET A 92 7.44 0.68 -2.23
C MET A 92 6.02 0.83 -1.65
N HIS A 93 5.01 0.50 -2.45
CA HIS A 93 3.62 0.56 -2.02
C HIS A 93 2.85 -0.60 -2.64
N MET A 94 2.04 -1.24 -1.80
CA MET A 94 1.11 -2.26 -2.23
C MET A 94 -0.29 -1.66 -2.23
N HIS A 95 -0.91 -1.62 -3.42
CA HIS A 95 -2.33 -1.34 -3.57
C HIS A 95 -3.12 -2.52 -3.01
N PHE A 96 -3.98 -2.25 -2.03
CA PHE A 96 -4.99 -3.16 -1.53
C PHE A 96 -6.35 -2.71 -2.08
N LEU A 97 -6.90 -3.52 -2.98
CA LEU A 97 -8.16 -3.26 -3.67
C LEU A 97 -9.21 -4.27 -3.21
N GLY A 98 -10.13 -3.85 -2.34
CA GLY A 98 -11.27 -4.65 -1.88
C GLY A 98 -12.53 -4.38 -2.69
N GLU A 99 -13.52 -5.25 -2.56
CA GLU A 99 -14.81 -5.16 -3.28
C GLU A 99 -14.65 -5.08 -4.81
N VAL A 100 -13.62 -5.76 -5.33
CA VAL A 100 -13.36 -5.87 -6.76
C VAL A 100 -14.02 -7.13 -7.32
N GLY A 101 -14.75 -6.98 -8.42
CA GLY A 101 -15.33 -8.12 -9.14
C GLY A 101 -14.25 -9.06 -9.70
N LYS A 102 -14.62 -10.34 -9.91
CA LYS A 102 -13.73 -11.37 -10.51
C LYS A 102 -13.26 -10.96 -11.91
N THR A 103 -14.11 -10.28 -12.66
CA THR A 103 -13.83 -9.71 -13.97
C THR A 103 -13.66 -8.20 -13.83
N ARG A 104 -12.41 -7.75 -13.93
CA ARG A 104 -12.11 -6.35 -14.22
C ARG A 104 -11.62 -6.35 -15.66
N GLU A 105 -12.20 -5.50 -16.52
CA GLU A 105 -11.62 -5.27 -17.85
C GLU A 105 -10.15 -4.89 -17.64
N ILE A 106 -9.25 -5.70 -18.19
CA ILE A 106 -7.80 -5.52 -18.17
C ILE A 106 -7.44 -4.80 -19.46
#